data_AF-A0A2Z6E7L8-F1
#
_entry.id   AF-A0A2Z6E7L8-F1
#
_cell.length_a   1.000
_cell.length_b   1.000
_cell.length_c   1.000
_cell.angle_alpha   90.00
_cell.angle_beta   90.00
_cell.angle_gamma   90.00
#
_symmetry.space_group_name_H-M   'P 1'
#
loop_
_entity.id
_entity.type
_entity.pdbx_description
1 polymer ?
#
loop_
_entity_poly.entity_id
_entity_poly.type
_entity_poly.pdbx_seq_one_letter_code
_entity_poly.pdbx_strand_id
1 'polypeptide(L)'
;MVPGFPPPVLWAALPERPSSAMGLTVSDAVRILLKRVVNEQAFPLELKVPNAQTRAAMEEARAMAKARTARYDSADALIDDLEKARQQ
;
A
#
# COMPACT_ATOMS: atom_id res chain seq x y z
N MET A 1 -11.49 50.02 -35.31
CA MET A 1 -12.93 50.13 -35.00
C MET A 1 -13.65 49.01 -35.76
N VAL A 2 -13.84 47.76 -35.33
CA VAL A 2 -13.55 46.96 -34.13
C VAL A 2 -13.01 45.60 -34.63
N PRO A 3 -11.83 45.12 -34.20
CA PRO A 3 -11.39 43.75 -34.47
C PRO A 3 -11.74 42.88 -33.25
N GLY A 4 -12.66 41.93 -33.41
CA GLY A 4 -13.05 41.07 -32.28
C GLY A 4 -14.04 40.02 -32.68
N PHE A 5 -13.56 38.81 -32.94
CA PHE A 5 -13.91 37.58 -32.21
C PHE A 5 -13.32 36.37 -32.98
N PRO A 6 -12.32 35.63 -32.47
CA PRO A 6 -11.91 34.37 -33.06
C PRO A 6 -12.96 33.27 -32.81
N PRO A 7 -13.06 32.24 -33.66
CA PRO A 7 -14.07 31.19 -33.56
C PRO A 7 -13.92 30.35 -32.27
N PRO A 8 -15.01 29.82 -31.70
CA PRO A 8 -15.03 29.33 -30.33
C PRO A 8 -14.70 27.83 -30.26
N VAL A 9 -13.50 27.37 -30.60
CA VAL A 9 -13.13 25.95 -30.35
C VAL A 9 -11.61 25.72 -30.38
N LEU A 10 -10.88 26.30 -29.42
CA LEU A 10 -9.48 25.93 -29.13
C LEU A 10 -9.21 25.79 -27.63
N TRP A 11 -10.21 25.38 -26.85
CA TRP A 11 -10.00 24.86 -25.48
C TRP A 11 -10.53 23.43 -25.28
N ALA A 12 -11.18 22.85 -26.30
CA ALA A 12 -11.72 21.50 -26.28
C ALA A 12 -10.74 20.42 -26.77
N ALA A 13 -9.43 20.69 -26.72
CA ALA A 13 -8.39 19.73 -27.08
C ALA A 13 -7.42 19.53 -25.90
N LEU A 14 -7.96 18.97 -24.82
CA LEU A 14 -7.18 18.14 -23.91
C LEU A 14 -7.96 16.84 -23.68
N PRO A 15 -7.89 15.84 -24.58
CA PRO A 15 -8.30 14.50 -24.23
C PRO A 15 -7.16 13.81 -23.46
N GLU A 16 -6.66 14.41 -22.37
CA GLU A 16 -5.88 13.65 -21.39
C GLU A 16 -6.85 13.02 -20.39
N ARG A 17 -7.84 12.26 -20.91
CA ARG A 17 -8.55 11.28 -20.10
C ARG A 17 -7.56 10.14 -19.93
N PRO A 18 -7.22 9.70 -18.71
CA PRO A 18 -6.51 8.42 -18.57
C PRO A 18 -7.34 7.39 -19.33
N SER A 19 -6.74 6.85 -20.39
CA SER A 19 -7.35 5.82 -21.21
C SER A 19 -7.83 4.74 -20.27
N SER A 20 -9.13 4.44 -20.26
CA SER A 20 -9.68 3.29 -19.56
C SER A 20 -8.89 2.09 -20.02
N ALA A 21 -7.91 1.66 -19.22
CA ALA A 21 -7.06 0.53 -19.53
C ALA A 21 -8.01 -0.68 -19.59
N MET A 22 -8.43 -1.02 -20.81
CA MET A 22 -9.31 -2.14 -21.15
C MET A 22 -10.68 -2.17 -20.46
N GLY A 23 -11.62 -1.29 -20.82
CA GLY A 23 -13.08 -1.56 -20.75
C GLY A 23 -13.70 -2.03 -19.43
N LEU A 24 -12.98 -2.00 -18.31
CA LEU A 24 -13.43 -2.50 -17.02
C LEU A 24 -13.98 -1.34 -16.21
N THR A 25 -15.23 -1.47 -15.80
CA THR A 25 -15.79 -0.57 -14.80
C THR A 25 -15.18 -0.86 -13.43
N VAL A 26 -15.26 0.09 -12.49
CA VAL A 26 -14.84 -0.13 -11.10
C VAL A 26 -15.54 -1.36 -10.49
N SER A 27 -16.82 -1.55 -10.81
CA SER A 27 -17.59 -2.71 -10.36
C SER A 27 -17.06 -4.03 -10.92
N ASP A 28 -16.59 -4.05 -12.17
CA ASP A 28 -16.01 -5.25 -12.78
C ASP A 28 -14.63 -5.56 -12.17
N ALA A 29 -13.82 -4.54 -11.91
CA ALA A 29 -12.54 -4.70 -11.23
C ALA A 29 -12.72 -5.28 -9.82
N VAL A 30 -13.71 -4.79 -9.05
CA VAL A 30 -14.03 -5.33 -7.72
C VAL A 30 -14.52 -6.78 -7.81
N ARG A 31 -15.37 -7.11 -8.78
CA ARG A 31 -15.87 -8.48 -8.97
C ARG A 31 -14.75 -9.46 -9.30
N ILE A 32 -13.81 -9.06 -10.17
CA ILE A 32 -12.65 -9.87 -10.52
C ILE A 32 -11.72 -10.05 -9.31
N LEU A 33 -11.45 -8.97 -8.56
CA LEU A 33 -10.65 -9.02 -7.34
C LEU A 33 -11.22 -10.01 -6.32
N LEU A 34 -12.51 -9.91 -6.01
CA LEU A 34 -13.15 -10.76 -5.00
C LEU A 34 -13.21 -12.24 -5.44
N LYS A 35 -13.48 -12.51 -6.73
CA LYS A 35 -13.41 -13.89 -7.26
C LYS A 35 -12.02 -14.48 -7.08
N ARG A 36 -10.98 -13.69 -7.32
CA ARG A 36 -9.59 -14.14 -7.18
C ARG A 36 -9.23 -14.39 -5.71
N VAL A 37 -9.65 -13.52 -4.79
CA VAL A 37 -9.47 -13.71 -3.33
C VAL A 37 -10.12 -15.00 -2.85
N VAL A 38 -11.35 -15.28 -3.29
CA VAL A 38 -12.06 -16.51 -2.91
C VAL A 38 -11.36 -17.76 -3.46
N ASN A 39 -10.90 -17.73 -4.71
CA ASN A 39 -10.26 -18.88 -5.35
C ASN A 39 -8.86 -19.17 -4.81
N GLU A 40 -8.05 -18.12 -4.59
CA GLU A 40 -6.66 -18.25 -4.14
C GLU A 40 -6.54 -18.27 -2.61
N GLN A 41 -7.64 -18.00 -1.88
CA GLN A 41 -7.67 -17.76 -0.42
C GLN A 41 -6.58 -16.79 0.06
N ALA A 42 -6.14 -15.92 -0.84
CA ALA A 42 -5.04 -15.00 -0.66
C ALA A 42 -5.37 -13.70 -1.39
N PHE A 43 -4.85 -12.60 -0.87
CA PHE A 43 -5.02 -11.32 -1.54
C PHE A 43 -4.08 -11.27 -2.77
N PRO A 44 -4.60 -11.06 -3.98
CA PRO A 44 -3.84 -11.21 -5.22
C PRO A 44 -2.94 -10.01 -5.55
N LEU A 45 -2.98 -8.97 -4.73
CA LEU A 45 -1.96 -7.93 -4.77
C LEU A 45 -0.85 -8.37 -3.84
N GLU A 46 0.38 -8.40 -4.35
CA GLU A 46 1.55 -8.52 -3.50
C GLU A 46 1.54 -7.32 -2.55
N LEU A 47 1.06 -7.51 -1.32
CA LEU A 47 1.09 -6.54 -0.22
C LEU A 47 2.54 -6.38 0.28
N LYS A 48 3.46 -6.10 -0.65
CA LYS A 48 4.91 -6.08 -0.47
C LYS A 48 5.42 -4.77 0.11
N VAL A 49 4.57 -3.76 0.26
CA VAL A 49 4.96 -2.50 0.86
C VAL A 49 4.42 -2.48 2.29
N PRO A 50 5.26 -2.72 3.31
CA PRO A 50 4.84 -2.56 4.70
C PRO A 50 4.36 -1.12 4.89
N ASN A 51 3.33 -0.95 5.71
CA ASN A 51 2.84 0.39 6.08
C ASN A 51 3.93 1.17 6.84
N ALA A 52 3.75 2.49 7.01
CA ALA A 52 4.76 3.35 7.61
C ALA A 52 5.17 2.90 9.03
N GLN A 53 4.20 2.49 9.86
CA GLN A 53 4.44 2.01 11.21
C GLN A 53 5.26 0.71 11.20
N THR A 54 4.91 -0.24 10.34
CA THR A 54 5.66 -1.50 10.19
C THR A 54 7.09 -1.24 9.71
N ARG A 55 7.30 -0.30 8.78
CA ARG A 55 8.66 0.08 8.34
C ARG A 55 9.50 0.65 9.49
N ALA A 56 8.92 1.54 10.29
CA ALA A 56 9.60 2.11 11.45
C ALA A 56 10.00 1.04 12.47
N ALA A 57 9.07 0.13 12.81
CA ALA A 57 9.35 -0.99 13.70
C ALA A 57 10.45 -1.92 13.15
N MET A 58 10.48 -2.15 11.84
CA MET A 58 11.55 -2.94 11.20
C MET A 58 12.92 -2.25 11.28
N GLU A 59 12.97 -0.92 11.15
CA GLU A 59 14.20 -0.14 11.29
C GLU A 59 14.73 -0.18 12.72
N GLU A 60 13.86 -0.03 13.72
CA GLU A 60 14.16 -0.17 15.14
C GLU A 60 14.71 -1.57 15.45
N ALA A 61 14.01 -2.62 15.02
CA ALA A 61 14.46 -4.00 15.22
C ALA A 61 15.83 -4.28 14.59
N ARG A 62 16.11 -3.72 13.40
CA ARG A 62 17.43 -3.82 12.76
C ARG A 62 18.51 -3.10 13.56
N ALA A 63 18.20 -1.95 14.17
CA ALA A 63 19.14 -1.24 15.03
C ALA A 63 19.46 -2.04 16.30
N MET A 64 18.44 -2.61 16.97
CA MET A 64 18.60 -3.46 18.15
C MET A 64 19.41 -4.73 17.84
N ALA A 65 19.16 -5.36 16.69
CA ALA A 65 19.93 -6.52 16.24
C ALA A 65 21.41 -6.20 16.03
N LYS A 66 21.73 -5.03 15.44
CA LYS A 66 23.12 -4.55 15.28
C LYS A 66 23.80 -4.27 16.61
N ALA A 67 23.06 -3.69 17.56
CA ALA A 67 23.55 -3.43 18.92
C ALA A 67 23.70 -4.71 19.76
N ARG A 68 23.24 -5.87 19.27
CA ARG A 68 23.16 -7.16 19.99
C ARG A 68 22.36 -7.09 21.30
N THR A 69 21.49 -6.10 21.44
CA THR A 69 20.69 -5.88 22.65
C THR A 69 19.41 -6.71 22.68
N ALA A 70 19.02 -7.31 21.55
CA ALA A 70 17.80 -8.12 21.42
C ALA A 70 18.08 -9.64 21.33
N ARG A 71 19.12 -10.13 22.03
CA ARG A 71 19.43 -11.56 22.08
C ARG A 71 18.93 -12.16 23.39
N TYR A 72 18.35 -13.34 23.28
CA TYR A 72 17.85 -14.12 24.40
C TYR A 72 18.47 -15.51 24.35
N ASP A 73 18.76 -16.09 25.51
CA ASP A 73 19.40 -17.40 25.62
C ASP A 73 18.40 -18.56 25.45
N SER A 74 17.09 -18.29 25.56
CA SER A 74 16.02 -19.26 25.34
C SER A 74 14.74 -18.59 24.84
N ALA A 75 13.83 -19.40 24.30
CA ALA A 75 12.50 -18.93 23.91
C ALA A 75 11.68 -18.45 25.12
N ASP A 76 11.80 -19.11 26.27
CA ASP A 76 11.11 -18.72 27.50
C ASP A 76 11.54 -17.33 27.97
N ALA A 77 12.85 -17.03 27.92
CA ALA A 77 13.38 -15.72 28.30
C ALA A 77 12.85 -14.59 27.41
N LEU A 78 12.65 -14.85 26.11
CA LEU A 78 12.02 -13.90 25.18
C LEU A 78 10.54 -13.70 25.51
N ILE A 79 9.80 -14.79 25.74
CA ILE A 79 8.35 -14.73 26.00
C ILE A 79 8.07 -14.00 27.31
N ASP A 80 8.85 -14.26 28.36
CA ASP A 80 8.74 -13.57 29.65
C ASP A 80 8.96 -12.06 29.53
N ASP A 81 9.92 -11.63 28.72
CA ASP A 81 10.22 -10.22 28.48
C ASP A 81 9.08 -9.53 27.71
N LEU A 82 8.54 -10.18 26.68
CA LEU A 82 7.37 -9.69 25.93
C LEU A 82 6.13 -9.56 26.82
N GLU A 83 5.91 -10.53 27.72
CA GLU A 83 4.79 -10.49 28.67
C GLU A 83 4.94 -9.36 29.70
N LYS A 84 6.16 -9.09 30.18
CA LYS A 84 6.45 -7.93 31.04
C LYS A 84 6.26 -6.60 30.31
N ALA A 85 6.71 -6.51 29.05
CA ALA A 85 6.57 -5.30 28.23
C ALA A 85 5.10 -5.00 27.89
N ARG A 86 4.26 -6.04 27.73
CA ARG A 86 2.81 -5.91 27.49
C ARG A 86 2.05 -5.34 28.70
N GLN A 87 2.57 -5.51 29.91
CA GLN A 87 1.92 -5.11 31.17
C GLN A 87 2.31 -3.69 31.63
N GLN A 88 3.19 -3.00 30.89
CA GLN A 88 3.62 -1.62 31.12
C GLN A 88 2.81 -0.66 30.26
#